data_AF-A0A661TII1-F1
#
_entry.id   AF-A0A661TII1-F1
#
_cell.length_a   1.000
_cell.length_b   1.000
_cell.length_c   1.000
_cell.angle_alpha   90.00
_cell.angle_beta   90.00
_cell.angle_gamma   90.00
#
_symmetry.space_group_name_H-M   'P 1'
#
loop_
_entity.id
_entity.type
_entity.pdbx_description
1 polymer ?
#
loop_
_entity_poly.entity_id
_entity_poly.type
_entity_poly.pdbx_seq_one_letter_code
_entity_poly.pdbx_strand_id
1 'polypeptide(L)'
;MLKEQFKILLKEFHDSSLPFLIERDLEIDFSIIRSSIKKIITIIGPRRAGKTYFLFQVMKKLIAGGSDLTDIIYVNFEDERVLPMQAEDLQGILDAYFELYDKKRPFI
;
A
#
# COMPACT_ATOMS: atom_id res chain seq x y z
N MET A 1 11.66 -6.10 16.71
CA MET A 1 10.67 -5.35 17.52
C MET A 1 9.66 -4.64 16.63
N LEU A 2 10.06 -3.70 15.77
CA LEU A 2 9.14 -3.01 14.85
C LEU A 2 8.99 -3.69 13.47
N LYS A 3 10.08 -4.23 12.89
CA LYS A 3 10.02 -5.04 11.66
C LYS A 3 9.01 -6.18 11.74
N GLU A 4 8.97 -6.90 12.87
CA GLU A 4 7.99 -7.99 13.07
C GLU A 4 6.55 -7.45 13.14
N GLN A 5 6.34 -6.24 13.64
CA GLN A 5 5.01 -5.60 13.57
C GLN A 5 4.64 -5.26 12.14
N PHE A 6 5.55 -4.70 11.34
CA PHE A 6 5.30 -4.50 9.91
C PHE A 6 4.98 -5.81 9.21
N LYS A 7 5.67 -6.90 9.54
CA LYS A 7 5.40 -8.22 8.98
C LYS A 7 3.97 -8.68 9.29
N ILE A 8 3.54 -8.55 10.54
CA ILE A 8 2.17 -8.88 10.97
C ILE A 8 1.16 -8.01 10.20
N LEU A 9 1.37 -6.69 10.16
CA LEU A 9 0.49 -5.75 9.47
C LEU A 9 0.35 -6.04 7.97
N LEU A 10 1.48 -6.29 7.31
CA LEU A 10 1.50 -6.66 5.90
C LEU A 10 0.75 -7.96 5.69
N LYS A 11 0.97 -8.98 6.53
CA LYS A 11 0.28 -10.26 6.41
C LYS A 11 -1.22 -10.13 6.64
N GLU A 12 -1.63 -9.40 7.67
CA GLU A 12 -3.04 -9.06 7.94
C GLU A 12 -3.71 -8.38 6.75
N PHE A 13 -3.04 -7.40 6.14
CA PHE A 13 -3.55 -6.73 4.95
C PHE A 13 -3.67 -7.69 3.76
N HIS A 14 -2.64 -8.49 3.48
CA HIS A 14 -2.64 -9.43 2.36
C HIS A 14 -3.63 -10.59 2.50
N ASP A 15 -3.94 -11.01 3.73
CA ASP A 15 -4.93 -12.06 4.01
C ASP A 15 -6.37 -11.50 4.08
N SER A 16 -6.50 -10.17 4.07
CA SER A 16 -7.79 -9.48 4.06
C SER A 16 -8.31 -9.24 2.64
N SER A 17 -9.61 -8.97 2.53
CA SER A 17 -10.20 -8.42 1.30
C SER A 17 -10.24 -6.90 1.35
N LEU A 18 -9.94 -6.23 0.24
CA LEU A 18 -10.18 -4.78 0.13
C LEU A 18 -11.65 -4.44 0.40
N PRO A 19 -11.94 -3.35 1.14
CA PRO A 19 -13.29 -3.02 1.55
C PRO A 19 -14.21 -2.74 0.35
N PHE A 20 -15.52 -2.84 0.57
CA PHE A 20 -16.49 -2.28 -0.37
C PHE A 20 -16.27 -0.77 -0.51
N LEU A 21 -16.40 -0.25 -1.73
CA LEU A 21 -16.25 1.17 -2.02
C LEU A 21 -17.18 1.59 -3.16
N ILE A 22 -17.54 2.86 -3.17
CA ILE A 22 -18.24 3.50 -4.29
C ILE A 22 -17.17 4.09 -5.20
N GLU A 23 -17.21 3.73 -6.48
CA GLU A 23 -16.23 4.20 -7.46
C GLU A 23 -16.34 5.72 -7.66
N ARG A 24 -15.20 6.40 -7.59
CA ARG A 24 -15.06 7.82 -7.89
C ARG A 24 -14.73 8.02 -9.35
N ASP A 25 -15.28 9.08 -9.92
CA ASP A 25 -15.00 9.60 -11.27
C ASP A 25 -13.63 10.30 -11.38
N LEU A 26 -12.66 9.88 -10.56
CA LEU A 26 -11.28 10.34 -10.65
C LEU A 26 -10.45 9.21 -11.23
N GLU A 27 -9.78 9.48 -12.34
CA GLU A 27 -8.90 8.52 -12.98
C GLU A 27 -7.45 8.71 -12.54
N ILE A 28 -6.73 7.60 -12.44
CA ILE A 28 -5.28 7.60 -12.33
C ILE A 28 -4.73 7.03 -13.63
N ASP A 29 -3.73 7.70 -14.18
CA ASP A 29 -2.96 7.18 -15.29
C ASP A 29 -2.05 6.03 -14.80
N PHE A 30 -2.49 4.79 -15.02
CA PHE A 30 -1.72 3.59 -14.67
C PHE A 30 -0.46 3.42 -15.51
N SER A 31 -0.30 4.13 -16.64
CA SER A 31 0.95 4.13 -17.41
C SER A 31 2.10 4.74 -16.59
N ILE A 32 1.79 5.66 -15.68
CA ILE A 32 2.76 6.26 -14.75
C ILE A 32 3.22 5.22 -13.74
N ILE A 33 2.30 4.43 -13.18
CA ILE A 33 2.59 3.39 -12.18
C ILE A 33 3.44 2.27 -12.80
N ARG A 34 3.23 1.96 -14.07
CA ARG A 34 3.98 0.92 -14.82
C ARG A 34 5.21 1.46 -15.53
N SER A 35 5.54 2.74 -15.36
CA SER A 35 6.69 3.36 -16.00
C SER A 35 8.00 2.81 -15.45
N SER A 36 9.03 2.75 -16.29
CA SER A 36 10.41 2.48 -15.85
C SER A 36 10.98 3.61 -14.98
N ILE A 37 10.36 4.81 -15.05
CA ILE A 37 10.71 5.95 -14.20
C ILE A 37 9.91 5.85 -12.91
N LYS A 38 10.61 5.75 -11.77
CA LYS A 38 10.00 5.78 -10.45
C LYS A 38 9.37 7.15 -10.20
N LYS A 39 8.04 7.22 -10.16
CA LYS A 39 7.29 8.44 -9.82
C LYS A 39 6.57 8.28 -8.48
N ILE A 40 6.45 9.37 -7.75
CA ILE A 40 5.65 9.46 -6.53
C ILE A 40 4.30 10.07 -6.91
N ILE A 41 3.21 9.38 -6.58
CA ILE A 41 1.84 9.87 -6.78
C ILE A 41 1.27 10.24 -5.41
N THR A 42 0.87 11.49 -5.25
CA THR A 42 0.34 12.00 -3.97
C THR A 42 -1.15 12.32 -4.10
N ILE A 43 -1.98 11.75 -3.22
CA ILE A 43 -3.41 12.07 -3.11
C ILE A 43 -3.60 13.12 -2.00
N ILE A 44 -3.95 14.34 -2.38
CA ILE A 44 -4.16 15.47 -1.44
C ILE A 44 -5.65 15.80 -1.25
N GLY A 45 -5.98 16.48 -0.14
CA GLY A 45 -7.34 16.95 0.15
C GLY A 45 -7.70 16.97 1.64
N PRO A 46 -8.87 17.50 2.01
CA PRO A 46 -9.27 17.68 3.41
C PRO A 46 -9.49 16.35 4.16
N ARG A 47 -9.53 16.41 5.50
CA ARG A 47 -9.87 15.26 6.36
C ARG A 47 -11.25 14.73 5.96
N ARG A 48 -11.41 13.40 5.92
CA ARG A 48 -12.65 12.70 5.50
C ARG A 48 -13.09 12.91 4.04
N ALA A 49 -12.24 13.42 3.16
CA ALA A 49 -12.52 13.51 1.72
C ALA A 49 -12.53 12.16 0.98
N GLY A 50 -12.34 11.03 1.68
CA GLY A 50 -12.31 9.69 1.08
C GLY A 50 -10.98 9.30 0.42
N LYS A 51 -9.87 9.94 0.79
CA LYS A 51 -8.53 9.68 0.20
C LYS A 51 -8.10 8.21 0.32
N THR A 52 -8.23 7.63 1.52
CA THR A 52 -7.91 6.21 1.76
C THR A 52 -8.78 5.28 0.92
N TYR A 53 -10.07 5.61 0.75
CA TYR A 53 -10.96 4.83 -0.11
C TYR A 53 -10.62 4.97 -1.60
N PHE A 54 -10.16 6.15 -2.03
CA PHE A 54 -9.63 6.31 -3.38
C PHE A 54 -8.36 5.47 -3.60
N LEU A 55 -7.47 5.40 -2.60
CA LEU A 55 -6.30 4.51 -2.66
C LEU A 55 -6.74 3.03 -2.79
N PHE A 56 -7.76 2.58 -2.04
CA PHE A 56 -8.31 1.23 -2.21
C PHE A 56 -8.93 0.99 -3.59
N GLN A 57 -9.56 2.01 -4.20
CA GLN A 57 -10.05 1.91 -5.58
C GLN A 57 -8.88 1.70 -6.56
N VAL A 58 -7.76 2.38 -6.37
CA VAL A 58 -6.55 2.19 -7.19
C VAL A 58 -6.02 0.78 -7.04
N MET A 59 -5.93 0.27 -5.80
CA MET A 59 -5.51 -1.12 -5.54
C MET A 59 -6.43 -2.13 -6.22
N LYS A 60 -7.76 -1.95 -6.16
CA LYS A 60 -8.72 -2.80 -6.88
C LYS A 60 -8.49 -2.79 -8.39
N LYS A 61 -8.22 -1.61 -8.97
CA LYS A 61 -7.91 -1.49 -10.40
C LYS A 61 -6.59 -2.18 -10.78
N LEU A 62 -5.56 -2.13 -9.92
CA LEU A 62 -4.32 -2.89 -10.12
C LEU A 62 -4.58 -4.40 -10.13
N ILE A 63 -5.36 -4.88 -9.16
CA ILE A 63 -5.70 -6.32 -9.04
C ILE A 63 -6.54 -6.79 -10.22
N ALA A 64 -7.56 -6.00 -10.62
CA ALA A 64 -8.33 -6.27 -11.83
C ALA A 64 -7.46 -6.28 -13.11
N GLY A 65 -6.32 -5.59 -13.09
CA GLY A 65 -5.32 -5.57 -14.16
C GLY A 65 -4.31 -6.73 -14.12
N GLY A 66 -4.48 -7.70 -13.23
CA GLY A 66 -3.67 -8.93 -13.16
C GLY A 66 -2.63 -8.99 -12.04
N SER A 67 -2.54 -7.97 -11.18
CA SER A 67 -1.69 -8.01 -9.99
C SER A 67 -2.35 -8.80 -8.86
N ASP A 68 -1.55 -9.39 -7.98
CA ASP A 68 -2.03 -9.96 -6.72
C ASP A 68 -2.03 -8.92 -5.60
N LEU A 69 -2.86 -9.10 -4.57
CA LEU A 69 -2.85 -8.19 -3.40
C LEU A 69 -1.48 -8.20 -2.70
N THR A 70 -0.78 -9.34 -2.70
CA THR A 70 0.59 -9.48 -2.18
C THR A 70 1.65 -8.75 -3.00
N ASP A 71 1.30 -8.21 -4.18
CA ASP A 71 2.18 -7.33 -4.95
C ASP A 71 2.13 -5.88 -4.46
N ILE A 72 1.31 -5.54 -3.46
CA ILE A 72 1.08 -4.16 -3.00
C ILE A 72 1.52 -4.01 -1.54
N ILE A 73 2.46 -3.10 -1.28
CA ILE A 73 2.81 -2.70 0.09
C ILE A 73 1.85 -1.59 0.54
N TYR A 74 1.04 -1.89 1.55
CA TYR A 74 0.19 -0.90 2.22
C TYR A 74 0.59 -0.78 3.68
N VAL A 75 0.82 0.46 4.14
CA VAL A 75 1.11 0.77 5.54
C VAL A 75 0.19 1.89 6.00
N ASN A 76 -0.56 1.63 7.08
CA ASN A 76 -1.29 2.66 7.79
C ASN A 76 -0.41 3.25 8.89
N PHE A 77 0.20 4.41 8.63
CA PHE A 77 1.07 5.08 9.61
C PHE A 77 0.34 5.60 10.86
N GLU A 78 -1.00 5.57 10.88
CA GLU A 78 -1.81 5.90 12.06
C GLU A 78 -2.06 4.66 12.96
N ASP A 79 -1.58 3.47 12.58
CA ASP A 79 -1.72 2.27 13.41
C ASP A 79 -0.83 2.39 14.66
N GLU A 80 -1.43 2.27 15.84
CA GLU A 80 -0.73 2.42 17.13
C GLU A 80 0.40 1.40 17.32
N ARG A 81 0.34 0.24 16.65
CA ARG A 81 1.34 -0.84 16.77
C ARG A 81 2.69 -0.48 16.18
N VAL A 82 2.75 0.53 15.30
CA VAL A 82 4.01 1.00 14.73
C VAL A 82 4.57 2.23 15.44
N LEU A 83 3.85 2.81 16.39
CA LEU A 83 4.29 4.01 17.10
C LEU A 83 5.13 3.68 18.34
N PRO A 84 6.20 4.46 18.63
CA PRO A 84 6.71 5.59 17.85
C PRO A 84 7.71 5.16 16.76
N MET A 85 7.33 5.27 15.49
CA MET A 85 8.21 5.02 14.34
C MET A 85 9.09 6.24 14.05
N GLN A 86 10.36 6.02 13.71
CA GLN A 86 11.28 7.04 13.20
C GLN A 86 11.64 6.79 11.73
N ALA A 87 12.37 7.72 11.11
CA ALA A 87 12.76 7.60 9.70
C ALA A 87 13.65 6.37 9.44
N GLU A 88 14.50 6.02 10.42
CA GLU A 88 15.41 4.87 10.35
C GLU A 88 14.65 3.54 10.30
N ASP A 89 13.41 3.50 10.79
CA ASP A 89 12.58 2.30 10.82
C ASP A 89 11.89 1.99 9.48
N LEU A 90 11.85 2.95 8.54
CA LEU A 90 11.16 2.80 7.26
C LEU A 90 11.73 1.65 6.42
N GLN A 91 13.03 1.38 6.53
CA GLN A 91 13.67 0.24 5.85
C GLN A 91 13.07 -1.10 6.33
N GLY A 92 12.62 -1.17 7.59
CA GLY A 92 11.99 -2.35 8.16
C GLY A 92 10.68 -2.76 7.47
N ILE A 93 10.00 -1.84 6.77
CA ILE A 93 8.80 -2.16 5.96
C ILE A 93 9.19 -3.07 4.79
N LEU A 94 10.26 -2.69 4.07
CA LEU A 94 10.76 -3.46 2.93
C LEU A 94 11.36 -4.78 3.37
N ASP A 95 12.14 -4.78 4.46
CA ASP A 95 12.74 -5.99 5.00
C ASP A 95 11.66 -7.00 5.43
N ALA A 96 10.60 -6.52 6.09
CA ALA A 96 9.46 -7.36 6.47
C ALA A 96 8.74 -7.95 5.25
N TYR A 97 8.55 -7.15 4.19
CA TYR A 97 7.94 -7.62 2.95
C TYR A 97 8.77 -8.69 2.24
N PHE A 98 10.09 -8.46 2.09
CA PHE A 98 10.98 -9.40 1.39
C PHE A 98 11.23 -10.70 2.17
N GLU A 99 11.02 -10.70 3.49
CA GLU A 99 10.98 -11.95 4.28
C GLU A 99 9.69 -12.75 4.06
N LEU A 100 8.57 -12.10 3.74
CA LEU A 100 7.30 -12.76 3.43
C LEU A 100 7.25 -13.30 2.00
N TYR A 101 7.81 -12.56 1.04
CA TYR A 101 7.69 -12.85 -0.39
C TYR A 101 9.04 -12.73 -1.10
N ASP A 102 9.53 -13.85 -1.64
CA ASP A 102 10.76 -13.87 -2.45
C ASP A 102 10.50 -13.27 -3.85
N LYS A 103 11.40 -12.38 -4.31
CA LYS A 103 11.54 -11.90 -5.70
C LYS A 103 10.35 -11.17 -6.34
N LYS A 104 9.56 -10.42 -5.57
CA LYS A 104 8.55 -9.50 -6.13
C LYS A 104 9.07 -8.07 -6.26
N ARG A 105 8.63 -7.34 -7.28
CA ARG A 105 8.76 -5.87 -7.37
C ARG A 105 7.43 -5.27 -6.93
N PRO A 106 7.26 -4.94 -5.64
CA PRO A 106 5.96 -4.48 -5.16
C PRO A 106 5.62 -3.08 -5.69
N PHE A 107 4.33 -2.81 -5.79
CA PHE A 107 3.80 -1.45 -5.80
C PHE A 107 3.96 -0.87 -4.39
N ILE A 108 4.55 0.33 -4.31
CA ILE A 108 4.78 1.11 -3.10
C ILE A 108 4.08 2.45 -3.26
#